data_AF-A0A7C4RDC8-F1
#
_entry.id   AF-A0A7C4RDC8-F1
#
_cell.length_a   1.000
_cell.length_b   1.000
_cell.length_c   1.000
_cell.angle_alpha   90.00
_cell.angle_beta   90.00
_cell.angle_gamma   90.00
#
_symmetry.space_group_name_H-M   'P 1'
#
loop_
_entity.id
_entity.type
_entity.pdbx_description
1 polymer ?
#
loop_
_entity_poly.entity_id
_entity_poly.type
_entity_poly.pdbx_seq_one_letter_code
_entity_poly.pdbx_strand_id
1 'polypeptide(L)'
;MFFHVMLTTKCDLKCRYCFGEASEDFDVDFGGFDVDYSLPGRVCYDVGLLGRFCGLDMDCVLIFYGGEPLLCLDDVRRIMDNVKA
;
A
#
# COMPACT_ATOMS: atom_id res chain seq x y z
N MET A 1 -4.61 14.20 8.41
CA MET A 1 -3.34 13.86 7.70
C MET A 1 -3.63 12.94 6.52
N PHE A 2 -2.80 12.94 5.47
CA PHE A 2 -2.99 12.06 4.30
C PHE A 2 -2.10 10.81 4.40
N PHE A 3 -2.71 9.63 4.26
CA PHE A 3 -2.00 8.34 4.28
C PHE A 3 -2.30 7.52 3.03
N HIS A 4 -1.25 6.98 2.42
CA HIS A 4 -1.38 6.02 1.33
C HIS A 4 -1.55 4.61 1.89
N VAL A 5 -2.64 3.96 1.52
CA VAL A 5 -2.90 2.55 1.82
C VAL A 5 -2.43 1.72 0.62
N MET A 6 -1.28 1.06 0.77
CA MET A 6 -0.72 0.16 -0.25
C MET A 6 -1.54 -1.13 -0.32
N LEU A 7 -2.52 -1.21 -1.22
CA LEU A 7 -3.41 -2.37 -1.33
C LEU A 7 -2.74 -3.57 -1.98
N THR A 8 -2.01 -3.33 -3.06
CA THR A 8 -1.24 -4.34 -3.74
C THR A 8 -0.09 -3.72 -4.52
N THR A 9 1.00 -4.45 -4.71
CA THR A 9 2.07 -4.07 -5.65
C THR A 9 1.79 -4.54 -7.08
N LYS A 10 0.75 -5.35 -7.31
CA LYS A 10 0.38 -5.84 -8.64
C LYS A 10 -0.35 -4.76 -9.44
N CYS A 11 -0.07 -4.70 -10.74
CA CYS A 11 -0.72 -3.81 -11.69
C CYS A 11 -0.83 -4.53 -13.04
N ASP A 12 -1.95 -4.36 -13.74
CA ASP A 12 -2.19 -4.93 -15.08
C ASP A 12 -2.03 -3.89 -16.21
N LEU A 13 -1.63 -2.66 -15.86
CA LEU A 13 -1.28 -1.60 -16.81
C LEU A 13 0.21 -1.66 -17.20
N LYS A 14 0.54 -1.07 -18.35
CA LYS A 14 1.90 -1.01 -18.90
C LYS A 14 2.33 0.44 -19.16
N CYS A 15 2.34 1.24 -18.10
CA CYS A 15 2.61 2.67 -18.19
C CYS A 15 4.07 2.93 -18.59
N ARG A 16 4.29 3.81 -19.58
CA ARG A 16 5.65 4.19 -20.04
C ARG A 16 6.51 4.89 -18.98
N TYR A 17 5.88 5.38 -17.91
CA TYR A 17 6.49 6.11 -16.80
C TYR A 17 6.27 5.38 -15.46
N CYS A 18 5.97 4.07 -15.50
CA CYS A 18 5.76 3.30 -14.27
C CYS A 18 7.06 3.22 -13.46
N PHE A 19 6.98 3.53 -12.17
CA PHE A 19 8.09 3.34 -11.24
C PHE A 19 8.14 1.90 -10.67
N GLY A 20 7.17 1.04 -11.00
CA GLY A 20 7.14 -0.36 -10.58
C GLY A 20 8.36 -1.15 -11.05
N GLU A 21 8.82 -0.90 -12.28
CA GLU A 21 10.05 -1.49 -12.84
C GLU A 21 11.32 -1.03 -12.08
N ALA A 22 11.32 0.21 -11.56
CA ALA A 22 12.42 0.72 -10.74
C ALA A 22 12.45 0.09 -9.34
N SER A 23 11.36 -0.54 -8.91
CA SER A 23 11.31 -1.30 -7.66
C SER A 23 11.88 -2.71 -7.81
N GLU A 24 12.21 -3.17 -9.03
CA GLU A 24 12.89 -4.45 -9.27
C GLU A 24 14.42 -4.31 -9.36
N ASP A 25 14.93 -3.07 -9.34
CA ASP A 25 16.35 -2.76 -9.39
C ASP A 25 16.96 -2.81 -7.97
N PHE A 26 17.05 -4.03 -7.43
CA PHE A 26 17.49 -4.29 -6.06
C PHE A 26 19.01 -4.39 -5.89
N ASP A 27 19.80 -4.21 -6.96
CA ASP A 27 21.26 -4.39 -6.96
C ASP A 27 22.00 -3.15 -6.41
N VAL A 28 21.42 -2.51 -5.41
CA VAL A 28 21.96 -1.32 -4.76
C VAL A 28 22.86 -1.75 -3.61
N ASP A 29 24.15 -1.42 -3.67
CA ASP A 29 25.11 -1.72 -2.61
C ASP A 29 24.80 -0.88 -1.36
N PHE A 30 24.14 -1.50 -0.37
CA PHE A 30 23.92 -0.94 0.96
C PHE A 30 25.11 -1.19 1.91
N GLY A 31 26.26 -1.62 1.41
CA GLY A 31 27.44 -1.97 2.19
C GLY A 31 27.24 -3.28 2.97
N GLY A 32 27.48 -3.24 4.29
CA GLY A 32 27.41 -4.43 5.17
C GLY A 32 26.03 -4.72 5.77
N PHE A 33 24.98 -4.03 5.32
CA PHE A 33 23.62 -4.25 5.82
C PHE A 33 22.92 -5.35 5.02
N ASP A 34 22.34 -6.31 5.74
CA ASP A 34 21.41 -7.28 5.15
C ASP A 34 20.03 -6.64 5.08
N VAL A 35 19.52 -6.44 3.86
CA VAL A 35 18.24 -5.79 3.61
C VAL A 35 17.21 -6.85 3.26
N ASP A 36 16.16 -6.95 4.07
CA ASP A 36 15.03 -7.80 3.78
C ASP A 36 14.11 -7.13 2.75
N TYR A 37 14.17 -7.61 1.51
CA TYR A 37 13.32 -7.16 0.42
C TYR A 37 11.94 -7.84 0.37
N SER A 38 11.60 -8.69 1.35
CA SER A 38 10.32 -9.40 1.43
C SER A 38 9.16 -8.51 1.88
N LEU A 39 8.95 -7.40 1.18
CA LEU A 39 7.82 -6.52 1.43
C LEU A 39 6.49 -7.20 1.07
N PRO A 40 5.46 -7.07 1.93
CA PRO A 40 4.17 -7.68 1.65
C PRO A 40 3.54 -7.03 0.41
N GLY A 41 3.32 -7.83 -0.63
CA GLY A 41 2.70 -7.37 -1.88
C GLY A 41 1.20 -7.09 -1.79
N ARG A 42 0.61 -7.23 -0.60
CA ARG A 42 -0.79 -6.96 -0.25
C ARG A 42 -0.91 -6.51 1.20
N VAL A 43 -2.01 -5.83 1.53
CA VAL A 43 -2.35 -5.52 2.93
C VAL A 43 -2.39 -6.79 3.78
N CYS A 44 -1.62 -6.79 4.87
CA CYS A 44 -1.47 -7.93 5.77
C CYS A 44 -1.87 -7.61 7.22
N TYR A 45 -2.59 -6.51 7.43
CA TYR A 45 -3.09 -6.09 8.75
C TYR A 45 -4.61 -6.16 8.83
N ASP A 46 -5.13 -6.20 10.05
CA ASP A 46 -6.57 -6.16 10.30
C ASP A 46 -7.17 -4.78 10.02
N VAL A 47 -8.34 -4.74 9.37
CA VAL A 47 -9.03 -3.49 9.03
C VAL A 47 -9.45 -2.72 10.28
N GLY A 48 -9.76 -3.41 11.39
CA GLY A 48 -10.04 -2.77 12.67
C GLY A 48 -8.82 -2.06 13.26
N LEU A 49 -7.60 -2.57 13.01
CA LEU A 49 -6.37 -1.87 13.38
C LEU A 49 -6.22 -0.56 12.59
N LEU A 50 -6.49 -0.58 11.28
CA LEU A 50 -6.50 0.63 10.45
C LEU A 50 -7.55 1.64 10.94
N GLY A 51 -8.75 1.18 11.30
CA GLY A 51 -9.79 2.04 11.87
C GLY A 51 -9.37 2.73 13.17
N ARG A 52 -8.73 1.99 14.09
CA ARG A 52 -8.19 2.60 15.33
C ARG A 52 -7.08 3.61 15.05
N PHE A 53 -6.24 3.35 14.05
CA PHE A 53 -5.18 4.27 13.63
C PHE A 53 -5.78 5.58 13.09
N CYS A 54 -6.76 5.50 12.18
CA CYS A 54 -7.46 6.67 11.67
C CYS A 54 -8.16 7.46 12.78
N GLY A 55 -8.76 6.78 13.76
CA GLY A 55 -9.43 7.44 14.89
C GLY A 55 -8.53 8.30 15.79
N LEU A 56 -7.20 8.26 15.61
CA LEU A 56 -6.26 9.16 16.29
C LEU A 56 -6.25 10.58 15.68
N ASP A 57 -6.77 10.74 14.45
CA ASP A 57 -6.86 11.99 13.72
C ASP A 57 -8.25 12.14 13.08
N MET A 58 -9.04 13.11 13.53
CA MET A 58 -10.40 13.32 13.01
C MET A 58 -10.45 13.83 11.56
N ASP A 59 -9.33 14.33 11.04
CA ASP A 59 -9.18 14.80 9.66
C ASP A 59 -8.30 13.83 8.85
N CYS A 60 -8.33 12.54 9.20
CA CYS A 60 -7.59 11.50 8.50
C CYS A 60 -8.12 11.33 7.07
N VAL A 61 -7.23 11.22 6.09
CA VAL A 61 -7.61 10.94 4.71
C VAL A 61 -6.81 9.75 4.23
N LEU A 62 -7.52 8.69 3.86
CA LEU A 62 -6.92 7.51 3.25
C LEU A 62 -6.99 7.61 1.73
N ILE A 63 -5.87 7.32 1.09
CA ILE A 63 -5.74 7.26 -0.36
C ILE A 63 -5.35 5.83 -0.71
N PHE A 64 -6.20 5.12 -1.47
CA PHE A 64 -5.86 3.79 -1.95
C PHE A 64 -4.77 3.89 -3.01
N TYR A 65 -3.66 3.18 -2.80
CA TYR A 65 -2.44 3.30 -3.58
C TYR A 65 -1.76 1.93 -3.76
N GLY A 66 -0.66 1.92 -4.50
CA GLY A 66 0.12 0.72 -4.84
C GLY A 66 0.33 0.62 -6.35
N GLY A 67 0.23 -0.61 -6.88
CA GLY A 67 0.14 -0.88 -8.30
C GLY A 67 -1.21 -0.44 -8.87
N GLU A 68 -2.14 -1.38 -9.04
CA GLU A 68 -3.54 -1.09 -9.38
C GLU A 68 -4.47 -1.48 -8.21
N PRO A 69 -4.89 -0.50 -7.38
CA PRO A 69 -5.76 -0.74 -6.23
C PRO A 69 -7.08 -1.44 -6.58
N LEU A 70 -7.63 -1.23 -7.77
CA LEU A 70 -8.92 -1.81 -8.18
C LEU A 70 -8.83 -3.32 -8.49
N LEU A 71 -7.62 -3.91 -8.60
CA LEU A 71 -7.43 -5.36 -8.59
C LEU A 71 -7.78 -5.99 -7.22
N CYS A 72 -7.90 -5.18 -6.17
CA CYS A 72 -8.28 -5.57 -4.81
C CYS A 72 -9.60 -4.91 -4.39
N LEU A 73 -10.59 -4.86 -5.29
CA LEU A 73 -11.87 -4.17 -5.07
C LEU A 73 -12.58 -4.59 -3.77
N ASP A 74 -12.53 -5.86 -3.40
CA ASP A 74 -13.17 -6.34 -2.17
C ASP A 74 -12.50 -5.75 -0.91
N ASP A 75 -11.17 -5.60 -0.93
CA ASP A 75 -10.41 -4.97 0.17
C ASP A 75 -10.70 -3.46 0.24
N VAL A 76 -10.78 -2.77 -0.92
CA VAL A 76 -11.21 -1.36 -1.01
C VAL A 76 -12.56 -1.19 -0.32
N ARG A 77 -13.56 -1.99 -0.72
CA ARG A 77 -14.93 -1.91 -0.19
C ARG A 77 -14.95 -2.22 1.30
N ARG A 78 -14.25 -3.29 1.72
CA ARG A 78 -14.13 -3.66 3.12
C ARG A 78 -13.56 -2.52 3.96
N ILE A 79 -12.54 -1.81 3.48
CA ILE A 79 -11.97 -0.67 4.20
C ILE A 79 -12.97 0.49 4.24
N MET A 80 -13.56 0.88 3.11
CA MET A 80 -14.56 1.96 3.05
C MET A 80 -15.77 1.74 3.96
N ASP A 81 -16.22 0.48 4.07
CA ASP A 81 -17.38 0.11 4.88
C ASP A 81 -17.07 0.10 6.39
N ASN A 82 -15.81 -0.18 6.78
CA ASN A 82 -15.43 -0.42 8.17
C ASN A 82 -14.54 0.66 8.80
N VAL A 83 -13.93 1.55 8.01
CA VAL A 83 -13.02 2.60 8.48
C VAL A 83 -13.67 3.97 8.29
N LYS A 84 -13.76 4.74 9.38
CA LYS A 84 -14.08 6.17 9.35
C LYS A 84 -12.75 6.91 9.39
N ALA A 85 -12.32 7.38 8.22
CA ALA A 85 -11.20 8.28 8.04
C ALA A 85 -11.76 9.68 7.86
#